data_AF-A0A919XQ95-F1
#
_entry.id   AF-A0A919XQ95-F1
#
_cell.length_a   1.000
_cell.length_b   1.000
_cell.length_c   1.000
_cell.angle_alpha   90.00
_cell.angle_beta   90.00
_cell.angle_gamma   90.00
#
_symmetry.space_group_name_H-M   'P 1'
#
loop_
_entity.id
_entity.type
_entity.pdbx_description
1 polymer ?
#
loop_
_entity_poly.entity_id
_entity_poly.type
_entity_poly.pdbx_seq_one_letter_code
_entity_poly.pdbx_strand_id
1 'polypeptide(L)' 'MLDKGLKTEIWTPEQVAEHCKRIGADGPPPPRKAPDNTITASQKGHNNKYIKKWGTGR' A
#
# COMPACT_ATOMS: atom_id res chain seq x y z
N MET A 1 -8.28 -5.47 25.81
CA MET A 1 -7.38 -4.65 24.98
C MET A 1 -6.71 -5.61 24.00
N LEU A 2 -6.96 -5.45 22.70
CA LEU A 2 -6.41 -6.33 21.66
C LEU A 2 -5.07 -5.76 21.22
N ASP A 3 -4.01 -6.03 21.98
CA ASP A 3 -2.63 -5.87 21.52
C ASP A 3 -2.32 -6.96 20.47
N LYS A 4 -3.00 -6.88 19.33
CA LYS A 4 -2.60 -7.59 18.12
C LYS A 4 -1.54 -6.73 17.42
N GLY A 5 -0.41 -6.51 18.12
CA GLY A 5 0.76 -5.89 17.51
C GLY A 5 1.12 -6.69 16.26
N LEU A 6 1.12 -6.02 15.10
CA LEU A 6 1.53 -6.64 13.85
C LEU A 6 2.98 -7.12 14.03
N LYS A 7 3.21 -8.43 14.01
CA LYS A 7 4.57 -8.97 14.02
C LYS A 7 5.25 -8.49 12.73
N THR A 8 6.07 -7.46 12.88
CA THR A 8 6.78 -6.84 11.77
C THR A 8 8.18 -7.42 11.78
N GLU A 9 8.44 -8.34 10.87
CA GLU A 9 9.76 -8.89 10.64
C GLU A 9 10.37 -8.16 9.44
N ILE A 10 11.54 -7.54 9.65
CA ILE A 10 12.25 -6.79 8.60
C ILE A 10 13.26 -7.74 7.97
N TRP A 11 13.10 -8.05 6.68
CA TRP A 11 14.02 -8.91 5.95
C TRP A 11 15.23 -8.13 5.43
N THR A 12 16.40 -8.79 5.44
CA THR A 12 17.60 -8.26 4.78
C THR A 12 17.47 -8.38 3.26
N PRO A 13 18.21 -7.57 2.48
CA PRO A 13 18.21 -7.68 1.01
C PRO A 13 18.57 -9.08 0.49
N GLU A 14 19.46 -9.78 1.19
CA GLU A 14 19.90 -11.14 0.87
C GLU A 14 18.76 -12.16 1.02
N GLN A 15 17.99 -12.06 2.11
CA GLN A 15 16.82 -12.91 2.36
C GLN A 15 15.72 -12.69 1.30
N VAL A 16 15.52 -11.44 0.89
CA VAL A 16 14.58 -11.12 -0.20
C VAL A 16 15.05 -11.73 -1.52
N ALA A 17 16.34 -11.63 -1.85
CA ALA A 17 16.89 -12.17 -3.09
C ALA A 17 16.79 -13.71 -3.15
N GLU A 18 17.09 -14.40 -2.04
CA GLU A 18 16.94 -15.85 -1.95
C GLU A 18 15.47 -16.27 -2.10
N HIS A 19 14.57 -15.54 -1.45
CA HIS A 19 13.13 -15.78 -1.58
C HIS A 19 12.64 -15.57 -3.01
N CYS A 20 13.06 -14.49 -3.68
CA CYS A 20 12.73 -14.21 -5.07
C CYS A 20 13.19 -15.34 -6.01
N LYS A 21 14.43 -15.82 -5.85
CA LYS A 21 14.94 -16.96 -6.62
C LYS A 21 14.09 -18.21 -6.41
N ARG A 22 13.71 -18.51 -5.15
CA ARG A 22 12.92 -19.69 -4.80
C ARG A 22 11.52 -19.68 -5.43
N ILE A 23 10.89 -18.50 -5.57
CA ILE A 23 9.57 -18.36 -6.20
C ILE A 23 9.65 -18.17 -7.74
N GLY A 24 10.86 -18.19 -8.31
CA GLY A 24 11.08 -17.96 -9.75
C GLY A 24 10.84 -16.51 -10.18
N ALA A 25 10.93 -15.55 -9.26
CA ALA A 25 10.84 -14.13 -9.56
C ALA A 25 12.24 -13.58 -9.90
N ASP A 26 12.32 -12.82 -10.98
CA ASP A 26 13.56 -12.22 -11.51
C ASP A 26 14.19 -11.18 -10.54
N GLY A 27 13.41 -10.68 -9.57
CA GLY A 27 13.89 -9.78 -8.53
C GLY A 27 12.75 -9.29 -7.63
N PRO A 28 13.05 -8.44 -6.62
CA PRO A 28 12.00 -7.77 -5.86
C PRO A 28 11.15 -6.91 -6.81
N PRO A 29 9.82 -6.82 -6.59
CA PRO A 29 8.97 -5.99 -7.42
C PRO A 29 9.46 -4.53 -7.38
N PRO A 30 9.38 -3.79 -8.50
CA PRO A 30 9.75 -2.38 -8.51
C PRO A 30 8.96 -1.64 -7.44
N PRO A 31 9.56 -0.61 -6.80
CA PRO A 31 8.84 0.20 -5.83
C PRO A 31 7.57 0.71 -6.51
N ARG A 32 6.41 0.47 -5.88
CA ARG A 32 5.15 1.03 -6.36
C ARG A 32 5.38 2.54 -6.45
N LYS A 33 5.26 3.11 -7.65
CA LYS A 33 5.10 4.57 -7.78
C LYS A 33 3.99 4.96 -6.81
N ALA A 34 4.17 6.10 -6.12
CA ALA A 34 3.22 6.59 -5.13
C ALA A 34 1.81 6.29 -5.61
N PRO A 35 0.96 5.62 -4.78
CA PRO A 35 -0.35 5.19 -5.24
C PRO A 35 -1.00 6.41 -5.88
N ASP A 36 -1.35 6.30 -7.16
CA ASP A 36 -2.08 7.37 -7.82
C ASP A 36 -3.28 7.63 -6.90
N ASN A 37 -3.36 8.83 -6.34
CA ASN A 37 -4.43 9.24 -5.42
C ASN A 37 -5.80 9.30 -6.14
N THR A 38 -5.89 8.74 -7.35
CA THR A 38 -7.09 8.29 -8.05
C THR A 38 -7.75 7.12 -7.32
N ILE A 39 -7.87 7.20 -6.00
CA ILE A 39 -8.89 6.45 -5.27
C ILE A 39 -10.23 6.92 -5.84
N THR A 40 -10.84 6.07 -6.68
CA THR A 40 -12.16 6.28 -7.26
C THR A 40 -13.26 6.13 -6.21
N ALA A 41 -12.97 5.46 -5.09
CA ALA A 41 -13.88 5.36 -3.97
C ALA A 41 -14.03 6.68 -3.21
N SER A 42 -15.22 6.92 -2.68
CA SER A 42 -15.52 8.08 -1.82
C SER A 42 -14.64 8.05 -0.58
N GLN A 43 -13.76 9.05 -0.45
CA GLN A 43 -12.91 9.19 0.73
C GLN A 43 -13.72 9.75 1.89
N LYS A 44 -13.56 9.16 3.09
CA LYS A 44 -14.08 9.74 4.32
C LYS A 44 -13.14 10.84 4.80
N GLY A 45 -13.68 12.03 5.04
CA GLY A 45 -12.96 13.13 5.66
C GLY A 45 -12.82 12.95 7.17
N HIS A 46 -12.03 13.83 7.78
CA HIS A 46 -11.70 13.82 9.22
C HIS A 46 -12.93 13.73 10.15
N ASN A 47 -14.06 14.30 9.74
CA ASN A 47 -15.30 14.32 10.52
C ASN A 47 -16.24 13.13 10.23
N ASN A 48 -15.70 12.00 9.72
CA ASN A 48 -16.44 10.80 9.32
C ASN A 48 -17.54 11.05 8.25
N LYS A 49 -17.48 12.19 7.57
CA LYS A 49 -18.34 12.55 6.43
C LYS A 49 -17.62 12.23 5.12
N TYR A 50 -18.32 11.72 4.12
CA TYR A 50 -17.75 11.53 2.79
C TYR A 50 -17.41 12.88 2.15
N ILE A 51 -16.19 13.00 1.61
CA ILE A 51 -15.75 14.18 0.88
C ILE A 51 -16.50 14.21 -0.44
N LYS A 52 -17.35 15.24 -0.65
CA LYS A 52 -18.01 15.46 -1.94
C LYS A 52 -16.95 15.88 -2.96
N LYS A 53 -16.64 14.98 -3.91
CA LYS A 53 -15.93 15.36 -5.14
C LYS A 53 -16.94 16.09 -6.04
N TRP A 54 -17.06 17.40 -5.89
CA TRP A 54 -17.71 18.21 -6.92
C TRP A 54 -16.80 18.19 -8.14
N GLY A 55 -17.28 17.66 -9.25
CA GLY A 55 -16.59 17.74 -10.52
C GLY A 55 -16.42 19.22 -10.88
N THR A 56 -15.18 19.69 -10.95
CA THR A 56 -14.86 20.97 -11.56
C THR A 56 -15.21 20.85 -13.05
N GLY A 57 -16.38 21.37 -13.42
CA GLY A 57 -16.92 21.28 -14.77
C GLY A 57 -17.81 22.47 -15.07
N ARG A 58 -17.15 23.52 -15.60
CA ARG A 58 -17.63 24.83 -16.06
C ARG A 58 -17.86 25.91 -15.00
#